data_AF-A0A399QVX4-F1
#
_entry.id   AF-A0A399QVX4-F1
#
_cell.length_a   1.000
_cell.length_b   1.000
_cell.length_c   1.000
_cell.angle_alpha   90.00
_cell.angle_beta   90.00
_cell.angle_gamma   90.00
#
_symmetry.space_group_name_H-M   'P 1'
#
loop_
_entity.id
_entity.type
_entity.pdbx_description
1 polymer ?
#
loop_
_entity_poly.entity_id
_entity_poly.type
_entity_poly.pdbx_seq_one_letter_code
_entity_poly.pdbx_strand_id
1 'polypeptide(L)'
;MKLNASSRLALLASVGVFAFAAAGCSEGGVTDGDHGHAHENGKEHAHEGDDHADDHPHDGDDNHAPESDDDHGHEHGEGDHQHAAGTGEPTLGFSLTDMPAAGERLTVSLILKAPDGRPVTDADITATHGEKLHVMVVDEGLEDYQHVHPQIGGNDLYEITFTPEFPRTYRVWTQYALADGEEAHTHDGEDEGHHHDDETSASGKEVILSEALIVGEDAAPALSSDNALTATANGLQFELSVPEAANVGVPVTLAVTVTGPDGAPFEGLEPLMEAYGHLVGFSQGASNMIHAHPTGAHPHGANSRGGPELQFDVTFIEAGPHRLFLQTKANGDEASGAFTINVSN
;
A
#
# COMPACT_ATOMS: atom_id res chain seq x y z
N MET A 1 33.93 4.51 -47.05
CA MET A 1 32.57 5.01 -47.37
C MET A 1 31.73 4.79 -46.12
N LYS A 2 31.25 5.85 -45.46
CA LYS A 2 30.30 5.74 -44.34
C LYS A 2 28.88 5.76 -44.92
N LEU A 3 27.96 4.97 -44.38
CA LEU A 3 26.53 5.04 -44.71
C LEU A 3 25.76 5.52 -43.49
N ASN A 4 24.71 6.30 -43.74
CA ASN A 4 24.10 7.20 -42.76
C ASN A 4 23.04 6.52 -41.88
N ALA A 5 22.87 7.08 -40.68
CA ALA A 5 21.65 6.93 -39.91
C ALA A 5 20.47 7.59 -40.66
N SER A 6 19.30 6.96 -40.58
CA SER A 6 18.04 7.50 -41.08
C SER A 6 17.15 7.88 -39.89
N SER A 7 16.94 9.17 -39.69
CA SER A 7 16.02 9.68 -38.66
C SER A 7 14.60 9.18 -38.92
N ARG A 8 13.96 8.59 -37.90
CA ARG A 8 12.51 8.37 -37.88
C ARG A 8 11.87 9.39 -36.96
N LEU A 9 11.07 10.28 -37.56
CA LEU A 9 10.24 11.23 -36.83
C LEU A 9 8.95 10.51 -36.44
N ALA A 10 8.79 10.17 -35.17
CA ALA A 10 7.55 9.59 -34.64
C ALA A 10 6.62 10.73 -34.17
N LEU A 11 5.39 10.74 -34.68
CA LEU A 11 4.36 11.70 -34.29
C LEU A 11 3.58 11.12 -33.12
N LEU A 12 3.70 11.72 -31.93
CA LEU A 12 2.90 11.33 -30.76
C LEU A 12 1.44 11.75 -30.98
N ALA A 13 0.56 10.76 -31.08
CA ALA A 13 -0.89 10.91 -30.95
C ALA A 13 -1.33 10.13 -29.71
N SER A 14 -1.51 10.83 -28.59
CA SER A 14 -2.04 10.26 -27.35
C SER A 14 -3.54 9.98 -27.50
N VAL A 15 -3.88 8.72 -27.75
CA VAL A 15 -5.27 8.24 -27.65
C VAL A 15 -5.45 7.62 -26.28
N GLY A 16 -6.05 8.38 -25.35
CA GLY A 16 -6.50 7.83 -24.07
C GLY A 16 -7.70 6.92 -24.30
N VAL A 17 -7.54 5.62 -24.02
CA VAL A 17 -8.63 4.65 -24.04
C VAL A 17 -9.19 4.51 -22.63
N PHE A 18 -10.34 5.11 -22.37
CA PHE A 18 -11.14 4.83 -21.18
C PHE A 18 -11.98 3.57 -21.40
N ALA A 19 -11.67 2.50 -20.68
CA ALA A 19 -12.52 1.31 -20.64
C ALA A 19 -13.63 1.49 -19.58
N PHE A 20 -14.85 1.79 -20.01
CA PHE A 20 -16.03 1.78 -19.14
C PHE A 20 -16.57 0.35 -18.99
N ALA A 21 -16.41 -0.26 -17.81
CA ALA A 21 -17.10 -1.49 -17.45
C ALA A 21 -18.51 -1.17 -16.93
N ALA A 22 -19.53 -1.38 -17.76
CA ALA A 22 -20.92 -1.25 -17.35
C ALA A 22 -21.40 -2.55 -16.67
N ALA A 23 -21.59 -2.52 -15.35
CA ALA A 23 -22.23 -3.61 -14.62
C ALA A 23 -23.74 -3.65 -14.93
N GLY A 24 -24.17 -4.69 -15.66
CA GLY A 24 -25.58 -4.93 -15.94
C GLY A 24 -26.27 -5.68 -14.80
N CYS A 25 -27.17 -5.01 -14.08
CA CYS A 25 -28.06 -5.69 -13.13
C CYS A 25 -29.04 -6.60 -13.88
N SER A 26 -29.16 -7.87 -13.46
CA SER A 26 -30.21 -8.78 -13.93
C SER A 26 -31.19 -9.04 -12.79
N GLU A 27 -32.45 -8.69 -12.99
CA GLU A 27 -33.54 -8.93 -12.05
C GLU A 27 -33.98 -10.40 -12.02
N GLY A 28 -34.47 -10.84 -10.85
CA GLY A 28 -35.15 -12.12 -10.65
C GLY A 28 -35.07 -12.57 -9.19
N GLY A 29 -36.15 -12.96 -8.51
CA GLY A 29 -37.56 -12.94 -8.88
C GLY A 29 -38.41 -13.25 -7.65
N VAL A 30 -39.63 -12.70 -7.57
CA VAL A 30 -40.50 -12.84 -6.40
C VAL A 30 -41.15 -14.22 -6.32
N THR A 31 -41.16 -14.83 -5.13
CA THR A 31 -42.15 -15.85 -4.74
C THR A 31 -42.59 -15.61 -3.29
N ASP A 32 -43.90 -15.42 -3.10
CA ASP A 32 -44.54 -15.34 -1.78
C ASP A 32 -44.42 -16.64 -0.97
N GLY A 33 -44.42 -16.51 0.35
CA GLY A 33 -44.42 -17.62 1.32
C GLY A 33 -44.95 -17.19 2.68
N ASP A 34 -46.27 -17.20 2.83
CA ASP A 34 -47.01 -16.95 4.09
C ASP A 34 -46.57 -17.88 5.23
N HIS A 35 -46.55 -17.36 6.48
CA HIS A 35 -47.19 -17.95 7.68
C HIS A 35 -46.68 -17.33 9.00
N GLY A 36 -47.60 -17.00 9.92
CA GLY A 36 -47.32 -17.03 11.37
C GLY A 36 -47.71 -15.80 12.20
N HIS A 37 -48.96 -15.74 12.67
CA HIS A 37 -49.39 -14.81 13.72
C HIS A 37 -49.20 -15.39 15.15
N ALA A 38 -49.16 -14.46 16.12
CA ALA A 38 -49.48 -14.59 17.55
C ALA A 38 -48.38 -15.05 18.55
N HIS A 39 -48.04 -14.17 19.50
CA HIS A 39 -48.64 -14.22 20.85
C HIS A 39 -48.43 -12.93 21.69
N GLU A 40 -49.33 -12.66 22.62
CA GLU A 40 -49.31 -11.53 23.60
C GLU A 40 -48.44 -11.83 24.84
N ASN A 41 -47.92 -10.80 25.55
CA ASN A 41 -48.44 -10.31 26.86
C ASN A 41 -47.50 -9.37 27.66
N GLY A 42 -48.11 -8.45 28.45
CA GLY A 42 -47.52 -7.72 29.61
C GLY A 42 -46.85 -6.37 29.27
N LYS A 43 -47.27 -5.18 29.77
CA LYS A 43 -47.43 -4.66 31.16
C LYS A 43 -46.11 -4.65 31.96
N GLU A 44 -45.72 -3.60 32.69
CA GLU A 44 -46.35 -2.32 33.09
C GLU A 44 -45.24 -1.32 33.53
N HIS A 45 -45.51 0.00 33.49
CA HIS A 45 -45.26 0.99 34.56
C HIS A 45 -45.27 2.43 34.02
N ALA A 46 -45.87 3.34 34.79
CA ALA A 46 -46.02 4.76 34.48
C ALA A 46 -45.50 5.61 35.64
N HIS A 47 -45.22 6.90 35.40
CA HIS A 47 -45.40 7.96 36.38
C HIS A 47 -45.65 9.31 35.69
N GLU A 48 -46.57 10.08 36.25
CA GLU A 48 -47.02 11.40 35.79
C GLU A 48 -46.17 12.54 36.36
N GLY A 49 -46.31 13.73 35.78
CA GLY A 49 -45.70 14.98 36.24
C GLY A 49 -46.19 16.16 35.41
N ASP A 50 -47.40 16.62 35.71
CA ASP A 50 -48.06 17.79 35.12
C ASP A 50 -47.77 19.04 35.98
N ASP A 51 -47.84 20.25 35.39
CA ASP A 51 -48.24 21.51 36.06
C ASP A 51 -48.13 22.74 35.12
N HIS A 52 -49.21 23.55 35.09
CA HIS A 52 -49.34 24.85 34.43
C HIS A 52 -48.63 25.97 35.25
N ALA A 53 -48.53 27.28 34.96
CA ALA A 53 -49.25 28.27 34.12
C ALA A 53 -48.41 29.60 34.10
N ASP A 54 -48.71 30.76 33.49
CA ASP A 54 -49.70 31.22 32.48
C ASP A 54 -49.28 32.62 31.92
N ASP A 55 -50.14 33.24 31.10
CA ASP A 55 -50.34 34.69 30.85
C ASP A 55 -49.38 35.59 30.01
N HIS A 56 -49.98 36.18 28.96
CA HIS A 56 -49.60 37.40 28.22
C HIS A 56 -50.30 38.66 28.86
N PRO A 57 -50.46 39.86 28.23
CA PRO A 57 -49.81 40.54 27.08
C PRO A 57 -49.36 42.01 27.40
N HIS A 58 -48.81 42.75 26.42
CA HIS A 58 -49.47 43.96 25.87
C HIS A 58 -48.71 44.66 24.72
N ASP A 59 -49.47 45.44 23.96
CA ASP A 59 -49.21 46.00 22.62
C ASP A 59 -48.49 47.38 22.62
N GLY A 60 -48.03 47.82 21.44
CA GLY A 60 -47.67 49.23 21.18
C GLY A 60 -46.93 49.49 19.87
N ASP A 61 -47.60 50.09 18.88
CA ASP A 61 -47.06 50.55 17.59
C ASP A 61 -45.99 51.67 17.75
N ASP A 62 -45.07 51.83 16.78
CA ASP A 62 -45.19 52.85 15.71
C ASP A 62 -43.99 52.94 14.73
N ASN A 63 -44.25 53.50 13.54
CA ASN A 63 -43.33 53.57 12.39
C ASN A 63 -42.18 54.60 12.54
N HIS A 64 -41.00 54.32 11.95
CA HIS A 64 -40.27 55.33 11.14
C HIS A 64 -39.28 54.74 10.13
N ALA A 65 -39.26 55.34 8.94
CA ALA A 65 -38.24 55.29 7.90
C ALA A 65 -38.36 56.64 7.12
N PRO A 66 -37.39 57.06 6.28
CA PRO A 66 -36.10 56.45 5.94
C PRO A 66 -34.93 57.35 6.41
N GLU A 67 -33.71 57.14 5.88
CA GLU A 67 -32.89 58.15 5.15
C GLU A 67 -31.69 57.42 4.50
N SER A 68 -31.10 58.05 3.49
CA SER A 68 -30.01 57.55 2.65
C SER A 68 -28.63 57.96 3.18
N ASP A 69 -27.58 57.25 2.78
CA ASP A 69 -26.40 57.89 2.16
C ASP A 69 -25.55 56.84 1.42
N ASP A 70 -24.98 57.26 0.28
CA ASP A 70 -24.02 56.49 -0.49
C ASP A 70 -22.63 56.49 0.17
N ASP A 71 -21.82 55.44 -0.03
CA ASP A 71 -20.64 55.49 -0.92
C ASP A 71 -19.43 54.57 -0.53
N HIS A 72 -18.70 54.14 -1.56
CA HIS A 72 -17.31 53.63 -1.55
C HIS A 72 -16.91 52.41 -0.67
N GLY A 73 -17.31 51.24 -1.16
CA GLY A 73 -16.42 50.16 -1.62
C GLY A 73 -15.10 49.82 -0.90
N HIS A 74 -15.06 48.62 -0.32
CA HIS A 74 -13.88 47.74 -0.32
C HIS A 74 -14.33 46.28 -0.51
N GLU A 75 -14.07 45.71 -1.69
CA GLU A 75 -14.21 44.26 -1.91
C GLU A 75 -13.07 43.53 -1.19
N HIS A 76 -13.32 43.10 0.05
CA HIS A 76 -12.66 41.92 0.61
C HIS A 76 -13.52 40.70 0.28
N GLY A 77 -13.45 40.29 -0.99
CA GLY A 77 -13.82 38.93 -1.37
C GLY A 77 -12.79 37.98 -0.78
N GLU A 78 -12.96 37.62 0.50
CA GLU A 78 -12.41 36.38 1.01
C GLU A 78 -13.11 35.26 0.24
N GLY A 79 -12.43 34.81 -0.82
CA GLY A 79 -12.75 33.57 -1.48
C GLY A 79 -12.55 32.48 -0.43
N ASP A 80 -13.64 32.10 0.22
CA ASP A 80 -13.75 30.90 1.04
C ASP A 80 -13.44 29.71 0.12
N HIS A 81 -12.15 29.43 -0.02
CA HIS A 81 -11.62 28.25 -0.68
C HIS A 81 -11.90 27.06 0.23
N GLN A 82 -13.18 26.71 0.30
CA GLN A 82 -13.64 25.40 0.70
C GLN A 82 -12.99 24.41 -0.27
N HIS A 83 -11.80 23.94 0.11
CA HIS A 83 -11.23 22.73 -0.43
C HIS A 83 -12.25 21.63 -0.12
N ALA A 84 -13.12 21.36 -1.10
CA ALA A 84 -13.95 20.18 -1.08
C ALA A 84 -13.00 18.99 -0.91
N ALA A 85 -12.98 18.41 0.28
CA ALA A 85 -12.14 17.27 0.59
C ALA A 85 -12.46 16.19 -0.43
N GLY A 86 -11.52 15.91 -1.34
CA GLY A 86 -11.78 14.98 -2.43
C GLY A 86 -12.03 13.60 -1.85
N THR A 87 -13.20 13.05 -2.14
CA THR A 87 -13.64 11.72 -1.66
C THR A 87 -13.13 10.61 -2.59
N GLY A 88 -11.90 10.74 -3.09
CA GLY A 88 -11.27 9.76 -3.96
C GLY A 88 -10.53 8.68 -3.17
N GLU A 89 -10.09 7.64 -3.87
CA GLU A 89 -9.08 6.72 -3.36
C GLU A 89 -7.68 7.25 -3.72
N PRO A 90 -6.63 6.94 -2.94
CA PRO A 90 -5.25 7.19 -3.35
C PRO A 90 -4.93 6.41 -4.63
N THR A 91 -4.07 6.96 -5.50
CA THR A 91 -3.76 6.36 -6.81
C THR A 91 -2.27 6.37 -7.12
N LEU A 92 -1.85 5.32 -7.83
CA LEU A 92 -0.54 5.22 -8.49
C LEU A 92 -0.75 5.34 -10.01
N GLY A 93 0.10 6.09 -10.67
CA GLY A 93 0.21 6.12 -12.13
C GLY A 93 1.66 6.26 -12.57
N PHE A 94 1.91 6.22 -13.88
CA PHE A 94 3.25 6.29 -14.45
C PHE A 94 3.40 7.42 -15.47
N SER A 95 4.60 8.00 -15.51
CA SER A 95 5.11 8.74 -16.67
C SER A 95 6.32 7.98 -17.22
N LEU A 96 6.31 7.75 -18.53
CA LEU A 96 7.35 7.00 -19.24
C LEU A 96 7.92 7.89 -20.35
N THR A 97 9.25 7.97 -20.43
CA THR A 97 9.96 8.71 -21.50
C THR A 97 10.07 7.88 -22.78
N ASP A 98 10.29 6.57 -22.62
CA ASP A 98 10.46 5.60 -23.70
C ASP A 98 9.39 4.50 -23.61
N MET A 99 9.16 3.79 -24.71
CA MET A 99 8.30 2.60 -24.69
C MET A 99 9.02 1.46 -23.95
N PRO A 100 8.39 0.81 -22.95
CA PRO A 100 8.95 -0.37 -22.29
C PRO A 100 9.30 -1.48 -23.29
N ALA A 101 10.42 -2.16 -23.04
CA ALA A 101 10.83 -3.35 -23.79
C ALA A 101 11.65 -4.30 -22.90
N ALA A 102 11.47 -5.60 -23.10
CA ALA A 102 12.25 -6.61 -22.38
C ALA A 102 13.73 -6.58 -22.77
N GLY A 103 14.61 -6.72 -21.78
CA GLY A 103 16.07 -6.61 -21.91
C GLY A 103 16.61 -5.18 -22.03
N GLU A 104 15.75 -4.16 -22.10
CA GLU A 104 16.15 -2.75 -22.13
C GLU A 104 15.94 -2.07 -20.76
N ARG A 105 16.83 -1.14 -20.41
CA ARG A 105 16.75 -0.43 -19.13
C ARG A 105 15.62 0.58 -19.19
N LEU A 106 14.63 0.42 -18.32
CA LEU A 106 13.46 1.27 -18.22
C LEU A 106 13.56 2.15 -16.97
N THR A 107 13.38 3.45 -17.15
CA THR A 107 13.15 4.41 -16.06
C THR A 107 11.67 4.77 -16.02
N VAL A 108 11.05 4.67 -14.85
CA VAL A 108 9.62 4.94 -14.63
C VAL A 108 9.50 6.03 -13.57
N SER A 109 8.89 7.16 -13.93
CA SER A 109 8.51 8.17 -12.93
C SER A 109 7.12 7.80 -12.39
N LEU A 110 7.03 7.56 -11.08
CA LEU A 110 5.81 7.22 -10.36
C LEU A 110 5.04 8.50 -10.01
N ILE A 111 3.73 8.47 -10.24
CA ILE A 111 2.80 9.56 -9.91
C ILE A 111 1.88 9.05 -8.80
N LEU A 112 2.22 9.37 -7.55
CA LEU A 112 1.40 9.09 -6.38
C LEU A 112 0.43 10.24 -6.13
N LYS A 113 -0.84 9.96 -5.85
CA LYS A 113 -1.83 10.96 -5.45
C LYS A 113 -2.62 10.52 -4.22
N ALA A 114 -2.90 11.48 -3.34
CA ALA A 114 -3.77 11.29 -2.18
C ALA A 114 -5.28 11.29 -2.59
N PRO A 115 -6.20 10.92 -1.68
CA PRO A 115 -7.66 10.98 -1.89
C PRO A 115 -8.21 12.29 -2.47
N ASP A 116 -7.61 13.42 -2.09
CA ASP A 116 -7.97 14.76 -2.56
C ASP A 116 -7.45 15.09 -3.98
N GLY A 117 -6.66 14.20 -4.57
CA GLY A 117 -6.05 14.33 -5.89
C GLY A 117 -4.71 15.07 -5.91
N ARG A 118 -4.21 15.58 -4.78
CA ARG A 118 -2.89 16.23 -4.72
C ARG A 118 -1.77 15.18 -4.87
N PRO A 119 -0.61 15.56 -5.44
CA PRO A 119 0.57 14.69 -5.44
C PRO A 119 1.00 14.35 -4.02
N VAL A 120 1.41 13.10 -3.78
CA VAL A 120 2.13 12.70 -2.56
C VAL A 120 3.61 12.99 -2.78
N THR A 121 4.22 13.73 -1.86
CA THR A 121 5.59 14.22 -1.96
C THR A 121 6.48 13.66 -0.84
N ASP A 122 7.79 13.93 -0.91
CA ASP A 122 8.74 13.50 0.13
C ASP A 122 8.39 14.03 1.54
N ALA A 123 7.71 15.19 1.63
CA ALA A 123 7.25 15.75 2.89
C ALA A 123 6.00 15.04 3.46
N ASP A 124 5.26 14.29 2.63
CA ASP A 124 4.06 13.54 3.03
C ASP A 124 4.37 12.14 3.54
N ILE A 125 5.63 11.70 3.51
CA ILE A 125 6.04 10.30 3.73
C ILE A 125 7.14 10.24 4.79
N THR A 126 6.94 9.38 5.78
CA THR A 126 7.96 9.05 6.80
C THR A 126 8.74 7.79 6.41
N ALA A 127 9.95 7.63 6.94
CA ALA A 127 10.77 6.46 6.66
C ALA A 127 10.31 5.27 7.51
N THR A 128 10.13 4.13 6.84
CA THR A 128 9.91 2.81 7.44
C THR A 128 11.05 1.91 7.01
N HIS A 129 11.67 1.17 7.94
CA HIS A 129 12.73 0.22 7.60
C HIS A 129 13.91 0.87 6.84
N GLY A 130 14.29 2.06 7.30
CA GLY A 130 15.36 2.90 6.75
C GLY A 130 15.03 3.69 5.47
N GLU A 131 13.86 3.50 4.86
CA GLU A 131 13.53 4.05 3.53
C GLU A 131 12.10 4.61 3.50
N LYS A 132 11.85 5.64 2.69
CA LYS A 132 10.51 6.28 2.64
C LYS A 132 9.49 5.53 1.78
N LEU A 133 9.93 4.92 0.70
CA LEU A 133 9.03 4.36 -0.31
C LEU A 133 9.62 3.05 -0.84
N HIS A 134 9.00 1.93 -0.47
CA HIS A 134 9.34 0.63 -1.03
C HIS A 134 8.54 0.42 -2.31
N VAL A 135 9.24 0.02 -3.39
CA VAL A 135 8.62 -0.26 -4.68
C VAL A 135 8.99 -1.68 -5.11
N MET A 136 7.97 -2.49 -5.32
CA MET A 136 8.11 -3.89 -5.69
C MET A 136 7.59 -4.07 -7.10
N VAL A 137 8.49 -4.42 -8.02
CA VAL A 137 8.18 -4.66 -9.43
C VAL A 137 8.22 -6.16 -9.65
N VAL A 138 7.14 -6.73 -10.20
CA VAL A 138 7.06 -8.17 -10.45
C VAL A 138 6.26 -8.47 -11.73
N ASP A 139 6.72 -9.41 -12.55
CA ASP A 139 5.95 -9.85 -13.72
C ASP A 139 4.75 -10.72 -13.30
N GLU A 140 3.69 -10.82 -14.13
CA GLU A 140 2.50 -11.64 -13.81
C GLU A 140 2.81 -13.13 -13.53
N GLY A 141 3.93 -13.67 -14.02
CA GLY A 141 4.40 -15.03 -13.76
C GLY A 141 5.15 -15.21 -12.43
N LEU A 142 5.52 -14.10 -11.76
CA LEU A 142 6.33 -14.10 -10.53
C LEU A 142 7.68 -14.82 -10.72
N GLU A 143 8.27 -14.64 -11.89
CA GLU A 143 9.59 -15.13 -12.29
C GLU A 143 10.65 -14.02 -12.21
N ASP A 144 10.27 -12.78 -12.56
CA ASP A 144 11.12 -11.58 -12.55
C ASP A 144 10.64 -10.60 -11.47
N TYR A 145 11.43 -10.42 -10.41
CA TYR A 145 11.10 -9.60 -9.22
C TYR A 145 12.24 -8.65 -8.85
N GLN A 146 11.90 -7.40 -8.54
CA GLN A 146 12.80 -6.40 -7.96
C GLN A 146 12.14 -5.68 -6.78
N HIS A 147 12.90 -5.56 -5.68
CA HIS A 147 12.68 -4.57 -4.63
C HIS A 147 13.58 -3.38 -4.93
N VAL A 148 13.00 -2.19 -5.16
CA VAL A 148 13.76 -0.97 -5.46
C VAL A 148 13.24 0.20 -4.62
N HIS A 149 14.13 1.13 -4.29
CA HIS A 149 13.75 2.41 -3.70
C HIS A 149 13.92 3.50 -4.75
N PRO A 150 12.88 4.33 -4.96
CA PRO A 150 12.95 5.39 -5.93
C PRO A 150 13.82 6.54 -5.43
N GLN A 151 14.46 7.23 -6.37
CA GLN A 151 15.11 8.50 -6.09
C GLN A 151 14.15 9.64 -6.49
N ILE A 152 14.27 10.81 -5.85
CA ILE A 152 13.50 11.99 -6.27
C ILE A 152 14.14 12.53 -7.56
N GLY A 153 13.40 12.45 -8.65
CA GLY A 153 13.80 12.93 -9.98
C GLY A 153 13.73 14.45 -10.11
N GLY A 154 14.22 14.97 -11.23
CA GLY A 154 14.31 16.42 -11.49
C GLY A 154 12.98 17.16 -11.73
N ASN A 155 11.85 16.47 -11.53
CA ASN A 155 10.47 16.94 -11.65
C ASN A 155 9.67 16.70 -10.35
N ASP A 156 10.37 16.44 -9.24
CA ASP A 156 9.82 16.08 -7.93
C ASP A 156 8.95 14.81 -7.91
N LEU A 157 9.07 13.95 -8.95
CA LEU A 157 8.49 12.61 -8.97
C LEU A 157 9.49 11.56 -8.46
N TYR A 158 8.96 10.47 -7.91
CA TYR A 158 9.74 9.29 -7.56
C TYR A 158 10.13 8.51 -8.81
N GLU A 159 11.42 8.28 -9.04
CA GLU A 159 11.93 7.55 -10.21
C GLU A 159 12.54 6.21 -9.80
N ILE A 160 12.02 5.12 -10.36
CA ILE A 160 12.65 3.80 -10.33
C ILE A 160 13.35 3.51 -11.65
N THR A 161 14.35 2.64 -11.62
CA THR A 161 14.99 2.11 -12.83
C THR A 161 15.23 0.62 -12.68
N PHE A 162 14.72 -0.15 -13.63
CA PHE A 162 14.91 -1.61 -13.69
C PHE A 162 15.16 -2.05 -15.14
N THR A 163 15.22 -3.36 -15.39
CA THR A 163 15.39 -3.94 -16.72
C THR A 163 14.50 -5.17 -16.78
N PRO A 164 13.30 -5.09 -17.41
CA PRO A 164 12.37 -6.21 -17.43
C PRO A 164 13.01 -7.40 -18.17
N GLU A 165 12.98 -8.61 -17.61
CA GLU A 165 13.47 -9.81 -18.29
C GLU A 165 12.46 -10.30 -19.36
N PHE A 166 11.15 -10.15 -19.10
CA PHE A 166 10.09 -10.71 -19.95
C PHE A 166 9.23 -9.63 -20.62
N PRO A 167 8.72 -9.84 -21.85
CA PRO A 167 7.80 -8.91 -22.52
C PRO A 167 6.34 -9.17 -22.09
N ARG A 168 6.07 -9.10 -20.79
CA ARG A 168 4.77 -9.37 -20.15
C ARG A 168 4.17 -8.10 -19.53
N THR A 169 3.00 -8.20 -18.92
CA THR A 169 2.56 -7.21 -17.92
C THR A 169 3.36 -7.39 -16.62
N TYR A 170 3.73 -6.27 -16.01
CA TYR A 170 4.29 -6.21 -14.65
C TYR A 170 3.28 -5.53 -13.72
N ARG A 171 3.22 -5.99 -12.47
CA ARG A 171 2.61 -5.23 -11.38
C ARG A 171 3.70 -4.41 -10.70
N VAL A 172 3.49 -3.10 -10.60
CA VAL A 172 4.29 -2.23 -9.74
C VAL A 172 3.46 -1.98 -8.49
N TRP A 173 3.99 -2.38 -7.34
CA TRP A 173 3.45 -2.09 -6.02
C TRP A 173 4.27 -0.98 -5.36
N THR A 174 3.60 -0.08 -4.63
CA THR A 174 4.23 0.95 -3.81
C THR A 174 3.69 0.88 -2.40
N GLN A 175 4.57 0.89 -1.41
CA GLN A 175 4.24 0.86 0.01
C GLN A 175 4.99 1.98 0.74
N TYR A 176 4.25 2.78 1.49
CA TYR A 176 4.78 3.90 2.26
C TYR A 176 3.89 4.22 3.47
N ALA A 177 4.48 4.71 4.55
CA ALA A 177 3.76 5.31 5.66
C ALA A 177 3.64 6.81 5.44
N LEU A 178 2.42 7.35 5.55
CA LEU A 178 2.25 8.81 5.57
C LEU A 178 3.00 9.40 6.77
N ALA A 179 3.60 10.57 6.61
CA ALA A 179 4.04 11.34 7.76
C ALA A 179 2.82 11.61 8.66
N ASP A 180 3.04 11.55 9.98
CA ASP A 180 2.08 12.06 10.93
C ASP A 180 1.86 13.55 10.65
N GLY A 181 0.63 13.91 10.30
CA GLY A 181 0.24 15.32 10.36
C GLY A 181 0.35 15.78 11.80
N GLU A 182 0.58 17.07 12.03
CA GLU A 182 0.30 17.69 13.33
C GLU A 182 -1.21 17.58 13.62
N GLU A 183 -1.64 16.42 14.11
CA GLU A 183 -2.90 16.24 14.83
C GLU A 183 -2.85 17.23 15.98
N ALA A 184 -3.62 18.32 15.85
CA ALA A 184 -3.49 19.49 16.70
C ALA A 184 -3.61 19.08 18.17
N HIS A 185 -2.49 19.07 18.88
CA HIS A 185 -2.47 18.69 20.29
C HIS A 185 -3.35 19.65 21.11
N THR A 186 -4.57 19.24 21.42
CA THR A 186 -5.36 19.81 22.50
C THR A 186 -4.68 19.45 23.81
N HIS A 187 -3.70 20.28 24.19
CA HIS A 187 -2.89 20.15 25.39
C HIS A 187 -3.72 20.52 26.64
N ASP A 188 -4.65 19.62 26.97
CA ASP A 188 -5.61 19.73 28.07
C ASP A 188 -5.34 18.62 29.11
N GLY A 189 -4.08 18.49 29.55
CA GLY A 189 -3.68 17.48 30.53
C GLY A 189 -2.24 17.61 30.99
N GLU A 190 -2.04 18.09 32.22
CA GLU A 190 -0.78 17.96 32.94
C GLU A 190 -0.59 16.49 33.35
N ASP A 191 0.47 15.82 32.87
CA ASP A 191 1.03 14.66 33.59
C ASP A 191 2.56 14.62 33.48
N GLU A 192 3.20 14.23 34.58
CA GLU A 192 4.64 14.38 34.82
C GLU A 192 5.38 13.06 34.57
N GLY A 193 6.14 13.03 33.47
CA GLY A 193 7.44 12.36 33.42
C GLY A 193 7.48 10.84 33.57
N HIS A 194 7.41 10.13 32.44
CA HIS A 194 8.18 8.90 32.24
C HIS A 194 8.89 8.90 30.89
N HIS A 195 10.23 8.95 30.91
CA HIS A 195 11.03 8.59 29.74
C HIS A 195 10.91 7.09 29.51
N HIS A 196 10.06 6.71 28.56
CA HIS A 196 10.19 5.45 27.85
C HIS A 196 10.90 5.73 26.53
N ASP A 197 12.05 5.08 26.36
CA ASP A 197 12.71 4.81 25.09
C ASP A 197 11.93 3.76 24.31
N ASP A 198 10.65 4.06 24.05
CA ASP A 198 9.83 3.41 23.04
C ASP A 198 10.02 4.22 21.77
N GLU A 199 10.88 3.75 20.86
CA GLU A 199 10.77 4.18 19.46
C GLU A 199 9.50 3.56 18.91
N THR A 200 8.37 4.23 19.21
CA THR A 200 7.09 3.98 18.58
C THR A 200 7.31 4.08 17.08
N SER A 201 7.37 2.93 16.42
CA SER A 201 7.32 2.83 14.96
C SER A 201 6.27 3.81 14.47
N ALA A 202 6.68 4.75 13.62
CA ALA A 202 5.83 5.85 13.18
C ALA A 202 4.66 5.27 12.39
N SER A 203 3.57 4.91 13.08
CA SER A 203 2.37 4.30 12.52
C SER A 203 1.48 5.34 11.85
N GLY A 204 2.12 6.22 11.09
CA GLY A 204 1.49 6.89 9.98
C GLY A 204 0.76 5.85 9.13
N LYS A 205 -0.47 6.19 8.73
CA LYS A 205 -1.34 5.28 8.01
C LYS A 205 -0.61 4.71 6.80
N GLU A 206 -0.36 3.40 6.81
CA GLU A 206 0.28 2.70 5.71
C GLU A 206 -0.63 2.74 4.48
N VAL A 207 -0.02 3.00 3.32
CA VAL A 207 -0.68 3.03 2.03
C VAL A 207 0.04 2.07 1.09
N ILE A 208 -0.70 1.05 0.65
CA ILE A 208 -0.27 0.10 -0.38
C ILE A 208 -1.10 0.36 -1.64
N LEU A 209 -0.43 0.66 -2.75
CA LEU A 209 -1.04 0.85 -4.06
C LEU A 209 -0.37 -0.07 -5.07
N SER A 210 -1.06 -0.33 -6.18
CA SER A 210 -0.43 -0.99 -7.32
C SER A 210 -1.11 -0.63 -8.64
N GLU A 211 -0.30 -0.52 -9.69
CA GLU A 211 -0.71 -0.19 -11.06
C GLU A 211 -0.05 -1.15 -12.06
N ALA A 212 -0.68 -1.41 -13.21
CA ALA A 212 -0.19 -2.35 -14.21
C ALA A 212 0.71 -1.65 -15.24
N LEU A 213 1.94 -2.15 -15.37
CA LEU A 213 2.94 -1.66 -16.33
C LEU A 213 3.08 -2.67 -17.48
N ILE A 214 2.55 -2.31 -18.65
CA ILE A 214 2.59 -3.17 -19.84
C ILE A 214 3.98 -3.07 -20.49
N VAL A 215 4.78 -4.13 -20.39
CA VAL A 215 6.06 -4.28 -21.13
C VAL A 215 5.87 -5.08 -22.42
N GLY A 216 4.89 -5.98 -22.43
CA GLY A 216 4.42 -6.67 -23.64
C GLY A 216 3.18 -7.51 -23.36
N GLU A 217 2.81 -8.35 -24.32
CA GLU A 217 1.56 -9.14 -24.32
C GLU A 217 1.81 -10.66 -24.16
N ASP A 218 3.03 -11.09 -23.81
CA ASP A 218 3.32 -12.51 -23.60
C ASP A 218 2.55 -13.05 -22.38
N ALA A 219 2.04 -14.28 -22.50
CA ALA A 219 1.33 -14.93 -21.40
C ALA A 219 2.28 -15.35 -20.28
N ALA A 220 1.93 -15.02 -19.04
CA ALA A 220 2.58 -15.54 -17.85
C ALA A 220 2.31 -17.06 -17.66
N PRO A 221 3.29 -17.85 -17.18
CA PRO A 221 3.04 -19.19 -16.70
C PRO A 221 2.21 -19.16 -15.41
N ALA A 222 1.36 -20.18 -15.20
CA ALA A 222 0.72 -20.40 -13.91
C ALA A 222 1.74 -20.93 -12.89
N LEU A 223 1.55 -20.60 -11.61
CA LEU A 223 2.34 -21.17 -10.53
C LEU A 223 2.04 -22.67 -10.36
N SER A 224 3.01 -23.40 -9.81
CA SER A 224 2.79 -24.78 -9.40
C SER A 224 1.84 -24.87 -8.21
N SER A 225 0.96 -25.88 -8.24
CA SER A 225 0.17 -26.30 -7.06
C SER A 225 0.98 -27.11 -6.04
N ASP A 226 2.25 -27.41 -6.34
CA ASP A 226 3.19 -28.03 -5.40
C ASP A 226 4.00 -26.96 -4.67
N ASN A 227 4.25 -27.18 -3.37
CA ASN A 227 5.11 -26.29 -2.59
C ASN A 227 6.60 -26.46 -2.99
N ALA A 228 7.29 -25.34 -3.19
CA ALA A 228 8.74 -25.26 -3.33
C ALA A 228 9.30 -24.52 -2.12
N LEU A 229 9.73 -25.28 -1.10
CA LEU A 229 10.13 -24.78 0.21
C LEU A 229 11.65 -24.56 0.37
N THR A 230 12.42 -24.68 -0.71
CA THR A 230 13.87 -24.45 -0.68
C THR A 230 14.30 -23.46 -1.76
N ALA A 231 15.27 -22.62 -1.41
CA ALA A 231 15.87 -21.64 -2.31
C ALA A 231 17.39 -21.57 -2.10
N THR A 232 18.10 -21.03 -3.08
CA THR A 232 19.55 -20.79 -3.01
C THR A 232 19.88 -19.42 -3.58
N ALA A 233 20.58 -18.59 -2.80
CA ALA A 233 21.03 -17.26 -3.21
C ALA A 233 22.36 -16.92 -2.51
N ASN A 234 23.27 -16.20 -3.17
CA ASN A 234 24.62 -15.86 -2.66
C ASN A 234 25.43 -17.03 -2.07
N GLY A 235 25.22 -18.25 -2.59
CA GLY A 235 25.89 -19.47 -2.10
C GLY A 235 25.34 -20.01 -0.78
N LEU A 236 24.30 -19.38 -0.22
CA LEU A 236 23.53 -19.87 0.92
C LEU A 236 22.35 -20.72 0.45
N GLN A 237 21.93 -21.65 1.31
CA GLN A 237 20.71 -22.43 1.14
C GLN A 237 19.69 -22.01 2.21
N PHE A 238 18.47 -21.75 1.75
CA PHE A 238 17.33 -21.34 2.58
C PHE A 238 16.26 -22.43 2.55
N GLU A 239 15.74 -22.82 3.71
CA GLU A 239 14.63 -23.76 3.84
C GLU A 239 13.48 -23.11 4.62
N LEU A 240 12.33 -22.95 3.96
CA LEU A 240 11.11 -22.38 4.48
C LEU A 240 10.26 -23.47 5.15
N SER A 241 10.12 -23.36 6.46
CA SER A 241 9.15 -24.12 7.26
C SER A 241 7.83 -23.35 7.36
N VAL A 242 6.74 -24.07 7.11
CA VAL A 242 5.36 -23.60 7.26
C VAL A 242 4.73 -24.49 8.34
N PRO A 243 4.92 -24.16 9.63
CA PRO A 243 4.70 -25.10 10.74
C PRO A 243 3.24 -25.48 10.96
N GLU A 244 2.33 -24.56 10.65
CA GLU A 244 0.89 -24.79 10.54
C GLU A 244 0.45 -24.50 9.11
N ALA A 245 -0.59 -25.19 8.62
CA ALA A 245 -1.08 -24.97 7.26
C ALA A 245 -1.51 -23.50 7.08
N ALA A 246 -0.99 -22.83 6.04
CA ALA A 246 -1.38 -21.46 5.72
C ALA A 246 -2.83 -21.42 5.21
N ASN A 247 -3.71 -20.70 5.91
CA ASN A 247 -5.11 -20.52 5.55
C ASN A 247 -5.43 -19.01 5.44
N VAL A 248 -6.40 -18.65 4.59
CA VAL A 248 -6.85 -17.27 4.43
C VAL A 248 -7.35 -16.68 5.75
N GLY A 249 -6.91 -15.47 6.08
CA GLY A 249 -7.31 -14.73 7.27
C GLY A 249 -6.75 -15.28 8.60
N VAL A 250 -5.94 -16.33 8.56
CA VAL A 250 -5.28 -16.89 9.76
C VAL A 250 -3.82 -16.42 9.78
N PRO A 251 -3.39 -15.68 10.83
CA PRO A 251 -1.98 -15.34 11.01
C PRO A 251 -1.13 -16.61 11.15
N VAL A 252 0.02 -16.64 10.48
CA VAL A 252 0.98 -17.75 10.55
C VAL A 252 2.40 -17.20 10.64
N THR A 253 3.20 -17.78 11.55
CA THR A 253 4.65 -17.53 11.63
C THR A 253 5.36 -18.48 10.67
N LEU A 254 5.91 -17.94 9.60
CA LEU A 254 6.81 -18.65 8.70
C LEU A 254 8.23 -18.65 9.29
N ALA A 255 8.96 -19.76 9.22
CA ALA A 255 10.35 -19.79 9.66
C ALA A 255 11.27 -20.17 8.50
N VAL A 256 12.33 -19.41 8.27
CA VAL A 256 13.35 -19.73 7.27
C VAL A 256 14.67 -20.02 7.98
N THR A 257 15.19 -21.22 7.78
CA THR A 257 16.55 -21.57 8.21
C THR A 257 17.56 -21.28 7.10
N VAL A 258 18.74 -20.82 7.48
CA VAL A 258 19.81 -20.37 6.58
C VAL A 258 21.06 -21.18 6.85
N THR A 259 21.56 -21.84 5.80
CA THR A 259 22.75 -22.70 5.86
C THR A 259 23.82 -22.23 4.87
N GLY A 260 25.08 -22.32 5.31
CA GLY A 260 26.24 -22.00 4.50
C GLY A 260 26.56 -23.10 3.47
N PRO A 261 27.48 -22.83 2.54
CA PRO A 261 27.89 -23.80 1.51
C PRO A 261 28.63 -25.04 2.06
N ASP A 262 29.01 -25.02 3.35
CA ASP A 262 29.55 -26.16 4.10
C ASP A 262 28.47 -26.99 4.82
N GLY A 263 27.21 -26.56 4.77
CA GLY A 263 26.07 -27.17 5.47
C GLY A 263 25.94 -26.77 6.94
N ALA A 264 26.74 -25.82 7.43
CA ALA A 264 26.61 -25.30 8.79
C ALA A 264 25.51 -24.20 8.86
N PRO A 265 24.88 -23.97 10.03
CA PRO A 265 24.01 -22.82 10.25
C PRO A 265 24.75 -21.50 9.97
N PHE A 266 24.11 -20.58 9.24
CA PHE A 266 24.73 -19.33 8.81
C PHE A 266 24.25 -18.11 9.62
N GLU A 267 25.10 -17.63 10.53
CA GLU A 267 24.87 -16.46 11.40
C GLU A 267 25.51 -15.18 10.82
N GLY A 268 25.71 -15.14 9.51
CA GLY A 268 26.49 -14.10 8.82
C GLY A 268 25.66 -13.07 8.04
N LEU A 269 24.33 -13.05 8.19
CA LEU A 269 23.46 -12.14 7.44
C LEU A 269 23.76 -10.68 7.83
N GLU A 270 23.90 -9.83 6.83
CA GLU A 270 24.16 -8.41 6.97
C GLU A 270 22.85 -7.61 7.07
N PRO A 271 22.87 -6.42 7.70
CA PRO A 271 21.72 -5.52 7.69
C PRO A 271 21.38 -5.07 6.26
N LEU A 272 20.10 -5.14 5.93
CA LEU A 272 19.48 -4.68 4.70
C LEU A 272 18.15 -4.04 5.07
N MET A 273 17.95 -2.75 4.75
CA MET A 273 16.72 -2.01 5.09
C MET A 273 16.33 -2.18 6.57
N GLU A 274 17.29 -1.99 7.48
CA GLU A 274 17.12 -2.12 8.93
C GLU A 274 16.63 -3.50 9.44
N ALA A 275 16.71 -4.55 8.61
CA ALA A 275 16.44 -5.94 9.00
C ALA A 275 17.55 -6.89 8.52
N TYR A 276 17.45 -8.19 8.85
CA TYR A 276 18.37 -9.23 8.34
C TYR A 276 17.86 -9.98 7.10
N GLY A 277 16.65 -9.65 6.66
CA GLY A 277 16.03 -10.12 5.44
C GLY A 277 14.69 -9.44 5.24
N HIS A 278 14.13 -9.51 4.05
CA HIS A 278 12.79 -9.00 3.72
C HIS A 278 12.03 -10.08 2.98
N LEU A 279 10.83 -10.42 3.44
CA LEU A 279 9.97 -11.40 2.81
C LEU A 279 8.80 -10.69 2.12
N VAL A 280 8.83 -10.65 0.80
CA VAL A 280 7.72 -10.13 -0.02
C VAL A 280 7.03 -11.30 -0.71
N GLY A 281 5.71 -11.37 -0.65
CA GLY A 281 4.93 -12.45 -1.22
C GLY A 281 3.80 -11.95 -2.11
N PHE A 282 3.51 -12.69 -3.17
CA PHE A 282 2.42 -12.36 -4.11
C PHE A 282 1.56 -13.60 -4.37
N SER A 283 0.25 -13.41 -4.50
CA SER A 283 -0.64 -14.39 -5.11
C SER A 283 -0.42 -14.45 -6.63
N GLN A 284 -0.86 -15.54 -7.28
CA GLN A 284 -0.70 -15.72 -8.73
C GLN A 284 -1.26 -14.54 -9.53
N GLY A 285 -0.49 -14.00 -10.48
CA GLY A 285 -0.85 -12.81 -11.24
C GLY A 285 -0.63 -11.48 -10.50
N ALA A 286 0.00 -11.52 -9.32
CA ALA A 286 0.28 -10.36 -8.48
C ALA A 286 -0.97 -9.51 -8.16
N SER A 287 -2.09 -10.17 -7.82
CA SER A 287 -3.34 -9.54 -7.39
C SER A 287 -3.30 -9.04 -5.95
N ASN A 288 -2.60 -9.75 -5.07
CA ASN A 288 -2.34 -9.37 -3.68
C ASN A 288 -0.86 -9.44 -3.35
N MET A 289 -0.44 -8.67 -2.33
CA MET A 289 0.92 -8.60 -1.84
C MET A 289 0.95 -8.71 -0.30
N ILE A 290 1.96 -9.39 0.22
CA ILE A 290 2.41 -9.30 1.61
C ILE A 290 3.86 -8.79 1.64
N HIS A 291 4.21 -8.04 2.67
CA HIS A 291 5.59 -7.66 2.97
C HIS A 291 5.79 -7.82 4.48
N ALA A 292 6.76 -8.64 4.89
CA ALA A 292 7.02 -8.96 6.28
C ALA A 292 8.51 -9.06 6.57
N HIS A 293 8.86 -8.73 7.81
CA HIS A 293 10.23 -8.61 8.30
C HIS A 293 10.50 -9.69 9.36
N PRO A 294 11.77 -10.08 9.58
CA PRO A 294 12.13 -11.00 10.64
C PRO A 294 11.72 -10.45 12.01
N THR A 295 10.97 -11.23 12.77
CA THR A 295 10.65 -10.92 14.17
C THR A 295 11.88 -11.08 15.06
N GLY A 296 11.88 -10.39 16.20
CA GLY A 296 12.95 -10.47 17.19
C GLY A 296 13.96 -9.32 17.09
N ALA A 297 15.26 -9.65 17.10
CA ALA A 297 16.32 -8.66 17.25
C ALA A 297 16.61 -7.93 15.94
N HIS A 298 16.51 -6.60 15.97
CA HIS A 298 16.84 -5.73 14.84
C HIS A 298 18.37 -5.44 14.80
N PRO A 299 18.95 -5.16 13.63
CA PRO A 299 20.34 -4.72 13.51
C PRO A 299 20.57 -3.35 14.16
N HIS A 300 21.71 -3.20 14.82
CA HIS A 300 22.17 -1.96 15.44
C HIS A 300 23.39 -1.40 14.69
N GLY A 301 23.19 -1.14 13.40
CA GLY A 301 24.21 -0.66 12.46
C GLY A 301 24.93 -1.75 11.67
N ALA A 302 25.73 -1.33 10.67
CA ALA A 302 26.26 -2.19 9.59
C ALA A 302 27.13 -3.41 10.03
N ASN A 303 27.61 -3.43 11.27
CA ASN A 303 28.42 -4.53 11.81
C ASN A 303 27.59 -5.60 12.53
N SER A 304 26.29 -5.38 12.75
CA SER A 304 25.41 -6.40 13.32
C SER A 304 25.25 -7.59 12.36
N ARG A 305 24.96 -8.77 12.90
CA ARG A 305 24.81 -10.01 12.12
C ARG A 305 23.63 -10.83 12.62
N GLY A 306 22.92 -11.46 11.69
CA GLY A 306 21.71 -12.25 11.94
C GLY A 306 21.74 -13.63 11.30
N GLY A 307 20.65 -14.38 11.50
CA GLY A 307 20.59 -15.82 11.27
C GLY A 307 20.87 -16.63 12.55
N PRO A 308 20.83 -17.97 12.49
CA PRO A 308 20.63 -18.79 11.30
C PRO A 308 19.15 -19.08 11.00
N GLU A 309 18.24 -18.51 11.78
CA GLU A 309 16.79 -18.60 11.59
C GLU A 309 16.20 -17.19 11.49
N LEU A 310 15.24 -16.99 10.59
CA LEU A 310 14.43 -15.79 10.44
C LEU A 310 12.96 -16.20 10.57
N GLN A 311 12.17 -15.53 11.40
CA GLN A 311 10.73 -15.81 11.58
C GLN A 311 9.91 -14.63 11.06
N PHE A 312 8.85 -14.88 10.30
CA PHE A 312 8.03 -13.84 9.67
C PHE A 312 6.56 -14.08 10.00
N ASP A 313 5.93 -13.15 10.70
CA ASP A 313 4.49 -13.18 10.94
C ASP A 313 3.75 -12.60 9.74
N VAL A 314 2.89 -13.40 9.11
CA VAL A 314 2.14 -13.02 7.91
C VAL A 314 0.67 -13.43 8.03
N THR A 315 -0.21 -12.74 7.30
CA THR A 315 -1.60 -13.18 7.08
C THR A 315 -1.90 -13.16 5.59
N PHE A 316 -2.31 -14.31 5.05
CA PHE A 316 -2.70 -14.41 3.64
C PHE A 316 -4.17 -14.01 3.48
N ILE A 317 -4.48 -13.21 2.46
CA ILE A 317 -5.85 -12.73 2.18
C ILE A 317 -6.47 -13.34 0.91
N GLU A 318 -5.70 -14.16 0.18
CA GLU A 318 -6.12 -14.90 -1.00
C GLU A 318 -5.75 -16.38 -0.86
N ALA A 319 -6.55 -17.29 -1.42
CA ALA A 319 -6.26 -18.72 -1.45
C ALA A 319 -5.56 -19.11 -2.76
N GLY A 320 -4.86 -20.25 -2.77
CA GLY A 320 -4.13 -20.75 -3.93
C GLY A 320 -2.62 -20.52 -3.86
N PRO A 321 -1.89 -20.71 -4.97
CA PRO A 321 -0.45 -20.64 -4.98
C PRO A 321 0.05 -19.19 -4.83
N HIS A 322 1.05 -19.03 -3.98
CA HIS A 322 1.76 -17.78 -3.73
C HIS A 322 3.25 -17.97 -3.98
N ARG A 323 3.90 -16.95 -4.56
CA ARG A 323 5.36 -16.86 -4.68
C ARG A 323 5.88 -15.96 -3.56
N LEU A 324 6.85 -16.43 -2.79
CA LEU A 324 7.51 -15.63 -1.75
C LEU A 324 8.96 -15.39 -2.14
N PHE A 325 9.43 -14.15 -2.02
CA PHE A 325 10.80 -13.73 -2.26
C PHE A 325 11.42 -13.29 -0.94
N LEU A 326 12.43 -14.01 -0.47
CA LEU A 326 13.26 -13.61 0.66
C LEU A 326 14.52 -12.91 0.14
N GLN A 327 14.55 -11.59 0.23
CA GLN A 327 15.75 -10.79 -0.03
C GLN A 327 16.64 -10.79 1.22
N THR A 328 17.94 -11.03 1.05
CA THR A 328 18.95 -10.99 2.12
C THR A 328 20.24 -10.37 1.63
N LYS A 329 21.11 -9.98 2.56
CA LYS A 329 22.47 -9.51 2.28
C LYS A 329 23.49 -10.39 2.99
N ALA A 330 24.54 -10.79 2.28
CA ALA A 330 25.64 -11.58 2.83
C ALA A 330 26.91 -11.40 1.99
N ASN A 331 28.05 -11.23 2.67
CA ASN A 331 29.36 -10.99 2.06
C ASN A 331 29.42 -9.68 1.23
N GLY A 332 28.60 -8.69 1.59
CA GLY A 332 28.42 -7.43 0.86
C GLY A 332 27.41 -7.48 -0.29
N ASP A 333 27.03 -8.65 -0.77
CA ASP A 333 26.11 -8.84 -1.90
C ASP A 333 24.66 -9.04 -1.43
N GLU A 334 23.70 -8.50 -2.17
CA GLU A 334 22.26 -8.66 -1.95
C GLU A 334 21.69 -9.65 -2.96
N ALA A 335 20.81 -10.55 -2.53
CA ALA A 335 20.10 -11.47 -3.42
C ALA A 335 18.80 -11.99 -2.82
N SER A 336 17.91 -12.45 -3.70
CA SER A 336 16.60 -12.99 -3.35
C SER A 336 16.53 -14.50 -3.59
N GLY A 337 16.13 -15.26 -2.57
CA GLY A 337 15.68 -16.64 -2.70
C GLY A 337 14.16 -16.68 -2.91
N ALA A 338 13.65 -17.58 -3.76
CA ALA A 338 12.22 -17.63 -4.07
C ALA A 338 11.57 -18.99 -3.74
N PHE A 339 10.49 -18.95 -2.99
CA PHE A 339 9.68 -20.10 -2.56
C PHE A 339 8.30 -20.07 -3.21
N THR A 340 7.64 -21.23 -3.24
CA THR A 340 6.22 -21.33 -3.62
C THR A 340 5.46 -22.08 -2.53
N ILE A 341 4.34 -21.52 -2.07
CA ILE A 341 3.45 -22.15 -1.10
C ILE A 341 2.00 -22.12 -1.59
N ASN A 342 1.17 -23.02 -1.11
CA ASN A 342 -0.25 -23.09 -1.43
C ASN A 342 -1.09 -22.76 -0.18
N VAL A 343 -1.84 -21.66 -0.25
CA VAL A 343 -2.71 -21.18 0.83
C VAL A 343 -4.11 -21.80 0.66
N SER A 344 -4.69 -22.31 1.74
CA SER A 344 -6.03 -22.90 1.77
C SER A 344 -7.10 -21.89 2.22
N ASN A 345 -8.38 -22.22 2.02
CA ASN A 345 -9.51 -21.48 2.61
C ASN A 345 -9.80 -21.96 4.03
#